data_AF-Q2V1W6-F1
#
_entry.id   AF-Q2V1W6-F1
#
_cell.length_a   1.000
_cell.length_b   1.000
_cell.length_c   1.000
_cell.angle_alpha   90.00
_cell.angle_beta   90.00
_cell.angle_gamma   90.00
#
_symmetry.space_group_name_H-M   'P 1'
#
loop_
_entity.id
_entity.type
_entity.pdbx_description
1 polymer ?
#
loop_
_entity_poly.entity_id
_entity_poly.type
_entity_poly.pdbx_seq_one_letter_code
_entity_poly.pdbx_strand_id
1 'polypeptide(L)'
;FEQLHNPTDEELKKFFIRGQYHSGTIEGKKDISYRSEPNVDPESTTETYASGAFFVDSDRFRGVPFFFRTGKRLTQKGTMVNVVFKQTDSIFGHSLQPNVLTIYIQPNEGFSLSINGKEVGEKFSIAPISFDYETDATATGASP
;
A
#
# COMPACT_ATOMS: atom_id res chain seq x y z
N PHE A 1 -0.17 18.66 -9.16
CA PHE A 1 -1.31 18.00 -9.83
C PHE A 1 -1.44 18.36 -11.30
N GLU A 2 -0.89 19.49 -11.77
CA GLU A 2 -0.92 19.87 -13.21
C GLU A 2 -0.27 18.85 -14.15
N GLN A 3 0.73 18.11 -13.66
CA GLN A 3 1.42 17.05 -14.40
C GLN A 3 0.81 15.65 -14.16
N LEU A 4 -0.38 15.55 -13.58
CA LEU A 4 -1.05 14.26 -13.45
C LEU A 4 -1.47 13.78 -14.84
N HIS A 5 -1.08 12.54 -15.18
CA HIS A 5 -1.47 11.94 -16.44
C HIS A 5 -2.99 11.72 -16.48
N ASN A 6 -3.64 12.15 -17.57
CA ASN A 6 -5.07 11.93 -17.78
C ASN A 6 -5.27 10.63 -18.56
N PRO A 7 -5.73 9.55 -17.92
CA PRO A 7 -5.84 8.24 -18.58
C PRO A 7 -6.98 8.23 -19.61
N THR A 8 -6.75 7.51 -20.70
CA THR A 8 -7.79 7.12 -21.67
C THR A 8 -8.76 6.10 -21.08
N ASP A 9 -9.91 5.88 -21.73
CA ASP A 9 -10.89 4.86 -21.31
C ASP A 9 -10.30 3.44 -21.30
N GLU A 10 -9.36 3.14 -22.20
CA GLU A 10 -8.66 1.85 -22.23
C GLU A 10 -7.71 1.70 -21.04
N GLU A 11 -6.98 2.76 -20.71
CA GLU A 11 -6.09 2.80 -19.55
C GLU A 11 -6.87 2.73 -18.23
N LEU A 12 -8.02 3.39 -18.15
CA LEU A 12 -8.92 3.26 -17.00
C LEU A 12 -9.34 1.80 -16.81
N LYS A 13 -9.78 1.11 -17.86
CA LYS A 13 -10.16 -0.32 -17.79
C LYS A 13 -8.99 -1.24 -17.44
N LYS A 14 -7.77 -0.87 -17.84
CA LYS A 14 -6.56 -1.67 -17.63
C LYS A 14 -5.96 -1.48 -16.24
N PHE A 15 -5.92 -0.24 -15.75
CA PHE A 15 -5.16 0.14 -14.57
C PHE A 15 -6.02 0.37 -13.34
N PHE A 16 -7.34 0.55 -13.47
CA PHE A 16 -8.23 0.82 -12.35
C PHE A 16 -9.21 -0.33 -12.15
N ILE A 17 -9.39 -0.67 -10.88
CA ILE A 17 -10.31 -1.69 -10.41
C ILE A 17 -11.19 -1.05 -9.36
N ARG A 18 -12.48 -1.33 -9.46
CA ARG A 18 -13.49 -0.90 -8.50
C ARG A 18 -14.25 -2.12 -8.00
N GLY A 19 -14.72 -2.07 -6.76
CA GLY A 19 -15.41 -3.20 -6.13
C GLY A 19 -16.44 -2.75 -5.11
N GLN A 20 -17.35 -3.66 -4.81
CA GLN A 20 -18.36 -3.50 -3.76
C GLN A 20 -18.25 -4.72 -2.84
N TYR A 21 -18.15 -4.52 -1.52
CA TYR A 21 -17.99 -5.64 -0.60
C TYR A 21 -19.27 -6.49 -0.54
N HIS A 22 -19.07 -7.80 -0.49
CA HIS A 22 -20.14 -8.75 -0.25
C HIS A 22 -20.13 -9.22 1.21
N SER A 23 -21.14 -10.01 1.60
CA SER A 23 -21.14 -10.61 2.93
C SER A 23 -19.91 -11.50 3.11
N GLY A 24 -19.34 -11.48 4.30
CA GLY A 24 -18.13 -12.23 4.62
C GLY A 24 -17.91 -12.33 6.12
N THR A 25 -16.83 -12.99 6.50
CA THR A 25 -16.41 -13.09 7.90
C THR A 25 -15.04 -12.44 8.03
N ILE A 26 -14.94 -11.40 8.85
CA ILE A 26 -13.68 -10.74 9.19
C ILE A 26 -13.49 -10.90 10.70
N GLU A 27 -12.37 -11.46 11.12
CA GLU A 27 -12.05 -11.68 12.54
C GLU A 27 -13.17 -12.42 13.32
N GLY A 28 -13.82 -13.39 12.67
CA GLY A 28 -14.94 -14.15 13.27
C GLY A 28 -16.28 -13.43 13.31
N LYS A 29 -16.33 -12.14 12.96
CA LYS A 29 -17.58 -11.38 12.82
C LYS A 29 -18.15 -11.53 11.43
N LYS A 30 -19.40 -12.00 11.33
CA LYS A 30 -20.16 -11.99 10.08
C LYS A 30 -20.59 -10.57 9.75
N ASP A 31 -20.21 -10.11 8.58
CA ASP A 31 -20.65 -8.85 8.00
C ASP A 31 -21.61 -9.12 6.84
N ILE A 32 -22.63 -8.26 6.73
CA ILE A 32 -23.60 -8.30 5.63
C ILE A 32 -23.02 -7.67 4.36
N SER A 33 -23.65 -7.91 3.21
CA SER A 33 -23.27 -7.27 1.95
C SER A 33 -23.66 -5.78 1.95
N TYR A 34 -22.97 -4.95 1.15
CA TYR A 34 -23.28 -3.52 1.08
C TYR A 34 -24.74 -3.23 0.70
N ARG A 35 -25.28 -3.97 -0.28
CA ARG A 35 -26.69 -3.88 -0.73
C ARG A 35 -27.71 -4.31 0.33
N SER A 36 -27.25 -4.98 1.40
CA SER A 36 -28.09 -5.40 2.52
C SER A 36 -28.02 -4.41 3.69
N GLU A 37 -27.16 -3.39 3.64
CA GLU A 37 -27.08 -2.38 4.69
C GLU A 37 -28.35 -1.51 4.72
N PRO A 38 -28.78 -1.05 5.90
CA PRO A 38 -29.90 -0.12 6.00
C PRO A 38 -29.66 1.15 5.17
N ASN A 39 -30.70 1.58 4.45
CA ASN A 39 -30.68 2.77 3.58
C ASN A 39 -29.76 2.66 2.34
N VAL A 40 -29.36 1.45 1.95
CA VAL A 40 -28.72 1.21 0.65
C VAL A 40 -29.74 0.61 -0.31
N ASP A 41 -29.74 1.11 -1.55
CA ASP A 41 -30.52 0.53 -2.64
C ASP A 41 -30.05 -0.92 -2.91
N PRO A 42 -30.94 -1.94 -2.87
CA PRO A 42 -30.61 -3.31 -3.21
C PRO A 42 -29.95 -3.49 -4.59
N GLU A 43 -30.19 -2.57 -5.53
CA GLU A 43 -29.59 -2.56 -6.87
C GLU A 43 -28.40 -1.60 -7.01
N SER A 44 -27.92 -1.01 -5.90
CA SER A 44 -26.80 -0.06 -5.91
C SER A 44 -25.56 -0.61 -6.62
N THR A 45 -25.01 0.19 -7.51
CA THR A 45 -23.71 -0.04 -8.16
C THR A 45 -22.58 0.76 -7.51
N THR A 46 -22.83 1.39 -6.35
CA THR A 46 -21.85 2.22 -5.65
C THR A 46 -20.66 1.40 -5.16
N GLU A 47 -19.47 1.90 -5.40
CA GLU A 47 -18.23 1.22 -5.08
C GLU A 47 -17.82 1.47 -3.63
N THR A 48 -17.38 0.42 -2.96
CA THR A 48 -16.85 0.47 -1.58
C THR A 48 -15.35 0.18 -1.53
N TYR A 49 -14.74 -0.05 -2.69
CA TYR A 49 -13.33 -0.33 -2.89
C TYR A 49 -12.87 0.25 -4.23
N ALA A 50 -11.70 0.86 -4.25
CA ALA A 50 -11.04 1.31 -5.45
C ALA A 50 -9.53 1.06 -5.34
N SER A 51 -8.93 0.62 -6.44
CA SER A 51 -7.48 0.51 -6.57
C SER A 51 -7.09 0.85 -7.99
N GLY A 52 -5.90 1.40 -8.17
CA GLY A 52 -5.37 1.57 -9.50
C GLY A 52 -3.97 2.09 -9.54
N ALA A 53 -3.47 2.26 -10.76
CA ALA A 53 -2.19 2.88 -11.04
C ALA A 53 -2.41 4.22 -11.77
N PHE A 54 -1.72 5.27 -11.33
CA PHE A 54 -1.65 6.55 -12.03
C PHE A 54 -0.20 6.95 -12.27
N PHE A 55 0.00 7.88 -13.20
CA PHE A 55 1.31 8.35 -13.62
C PHE A 55 1.40 9.87 -13.49
N VAL A 56 2.62 10.37 -13.29
CA VAL A 56 2.91 11.80 -13.22
C VAL A 56 3.94 12.12 -14.30
N ASP A 57 3.52 12.95 -15.26
CA ASP A 57 4.28 13.33 -16.46
C ASP A 57 5.31 14.42 -16.12
N SER A 58 6.25 14.05 -15.26
CA SER A 58 7.38 14.88 -14.80
C SER A 58 8.70 14.17 -15.05
N ASP A 59 9.81 14.91 -15.14
CA ASP A 59 11.14 14.30 -15.32
C ASP A 59 11.53 13.38 -14.17
N ARG A 60 11.10 13.72 -12.94
CA ARG A 60 11.40 12.93 -11.74
C ARG A 60 10.65 11.58 -11.71
N PHE A 61 9.42 11.55 -12.21
CA PHE A 61 8.52 10.39 -12.07
C PHE A 61 8.13 9.74 -13.40
N ARG A 62 8.77 10.12 -14.50
CA ARG A 62 8.50 9.55 -15.83
C ARG A 62 8.62 8.03 -15.80
N GLY A 63 7.53 7.35 -16.15
CA GLY A 63 7.46 5.89 -16.18
C GLY A 63 7.40 5.21 -14.80
N VAL A 64 7.24 5.96 -13.71
CA VAL A 64 7.03 5.40 -12.36
C VAL A 64 5.54 5.31 -12.08
N PRO A 65 4.95 4.10 -11.92
CA PRO A 65 3.56 3.96 -11.54
C PRO A 65 3.36 4.27 -10.06
N PHE A 66 2.31 5.03 -9.74
CA PHE A 66 1.82 5.22 -8.39
C PHE A 66 0.58 4.37 -8.18
N PHE A 67 0.71 3.35 -7.34
CA PHE A 67 -0.42 2.49 -6.98
C PHE A 67 -1.16 3.05 -5.77
N PHE A 68 -2.48 2.96 -5.79
CA PHE A 68 -3.30 3.19 -4.61
C PHE A 68 -4.30 2.05 -4.41
N ARG A 69 -4.70 1.87 -3.16
CA ARG A 69 -5.78 0.99 -2.76
C ARG A 69 -6.50 1.61 -1.59
N THR A 70 -7.82 1.69 -1.67
CA THR A 70 -8.68 2.15 -0.59
C THR A 70 -9.98 1.36 -0.60
N GLY A 71 -10.58 1.17 0.57
CA GLY A 71 -11.86 0.51 0.66
C GLY A 71 -12.36 0.35 2.08
N LYS A 72 -13.62 -0.08 2.17
CA LYS A 72 -14.29 -0.45 3.43
C LYS A 72 -14.30 -1.98 3.57
N ARG A 73 -14.47 -2.47 4.81
CA ARG A 73 -14.50 -3.91 5.12
C ARG A 73 -13.26 -4.66 4.61
N LEU A 74 -12.09 -4.04 4.72
CA LEU A 74 -10.79 -4.66 4.46
C LEU A 74 -10.28 -5.38 5.71
N THR A 75 -9.31 -6.27 5.54
CA THR A 75 -8.75 -7.11 6.62
C THR A 75 -8.00 -6.33 7.70
N GLN A 76 -7.57 -5.11 7.41
CA GLN A 76 -6.84 -4.28 8.36
C GLN A 76 -7.19 -2.81 8.15
N LYS A 77 -7.33 -2.07 9.25
CA LYS A 77 -7.41 -0.61 9.25
C LYS A 77 -5.99 -0.06 9.23
N GLY A 78 -5.68 0.77 8.24
CA GLY A 78 -4.41 1.47 8.19
C GLY A 78 -4.29 2.41 7.00
N THR A 79 -3.44 3.41 7.17
CA THR A 79 -3.02 4.34 6.11
C THR A 79 -1.51 4.29 6.07
N MET A 80 -0.95 3.94 4.91
CA MET A 80 0.50 3.80 4.75
C MET A 80 0.92 4.14 3.31
N VAL A 81 2.19 4.49 3.15
CA VAL A 81 2.83 4.67 1.84
C VAL A 81 4.01 3.70 1.75
N ASN A 82 4.08 2.94 0.65
CA ASN A 82 5.21 2.05 0.37
C ASN A 82 5.99 2.61 -0.82
N VAL A 83 7.27 2.92 -0.59
CA VAL A 83 8.22 3.30 -1.64
C VAL A 83 9.10 2.10 -1.94
N VAL A 84 8.88 1.48 -3.09
CA VAL A 84 9.67 0.32 -3.56
C VAL A 84 10.79 0.82 -4.46
N PHE A 85 12.04 0.62 -4.04
CA PHE A 85 13.20 1.06 -4.80
C PHE A 85 13.50 0.10 -5.95
N LYS A 86 14.04 0.64 -7.06
CA LYS A 86 14.54 -0.19 -8.15
C LYS A 86 15.68 -1.06 -7.65
N GLN A 87 15.61 -2.34 -7.94
CA GLN A 87 16.68 -3.27 -7.61
C GLN A 87 17.83 -3.11 -8.61
N THR A 88 19.07 -3.04 -8.11
CA THR A 88 20.26 -3.10 -8.94
C THR A 88 20.79 -4.52 -9.00
N ASP A 89 21.58 -4.81 -10.03
CA ASP A 89 22.28 -6.08 -10.14
C ASP A 89 23.15 -6.32 -8.90
N SER A 90 23.10 -7.55 -8.42
CA SER A 90 23.84 -7.97 -7.23
C SER A 90 25.27 -8.31 -7.59
N ILE A 91 26.23 -7.71 -6.90
CA ILE A 91 27.64 -8.11 -6.97
C ILE A 91 27.90 -9.49 -6.34
N PHE A 92 26.91 -10.06 -5.66
CA PHE A 92 27.00 -11.33 -4.95
C PHE A 92 26.41 -12.51 -5.72
N GLY A 93 26.03 -12.33 -7.00
CA GLY A 93 25.55 -13.41 -7.87
C GLY A 93 24.15 -13.95 -7.52
N HIS A 94 23.42 -13.30 -6.62
CA HIS A 94 22.06 -13.67 -6.21
C HIS A 94 21.09 -12.53 -6.45
N SER A 95 19.87 -12.83 -6.89
CA SER A 95 18.81 -11.83 -6.97
C SER A 95 18.48 -11.33 -5.56
N LEU A 96 18.55 -10.02 -5.37
CA LEU A 96 18.17 -9.36 -4.12
C LEU A 96 16.70 -8.96 -4.18
N GLN A 97 16.07 -8.88 -3.01
CA GLN A 97 14.72 -8.31 -2.93
C GLN A 97 14.81 -6.78 -3.04
N PRO A 98 13.80 -6.09 -3.63
CA PRO A 98 13.78 -4.64 -3.63
C PRO A 98 13.87 -4.07 -2.20
N ASN A 99 14.63 -2.99 -2.02
CA ASN A 99 14.54 -2.23 -0.78
C ASN A 99 13.15 -1.57 -0.71
N VAL A 100 12.56 -1.48 0.49
CA VAL A 100 11.23 -0.89 0.70
C VAL A 100 11.27 0.07 1.87
N LEU A 101 10.82 1.30 1.66
CA LEU A 101 10.49 2.24 2.73
C LEU A 101 8.98 2.28 2.91
N THR A 102 8.52 1.83 4.06
CA THR A 102 7.12 1.91 4.48
C THR A 102 6.96 3.05 5.46
N ILE A 103 6.07 3.99 5.15
CA ILE A 103 5.71 5.10 6.04
C ILE A 103 4.30 4.81 6.57
N TYR A 104 4.18 4.62 7.87
CA TYR A 104 2.91 4.40 8.56
C TYR A 104 2.33 5.75 8.99
N ILE A 105 1.12 6.04 8.53
CA ILE A 105 0.42 7.29 8.81
C ILE A 105 -0.58 7.10 9.94
N GLN A 106 -1.37 6.02 9.92
CA GLN A 106 -2.34 5.68 10.97
C GLN A 106 -2.60 4.17 10.96
N PRO A 107 -3.01 3.53 12.08
CA PRO A 107 -3.23 4.13 13.41
C PRO A 107 -1.97 4.36 14.24
N ASN A 108 -0.85 3.76 13.85
CA ASN A 108 0.43 3.93 14.52
C ASN A 108 1.39 4.64 13.57
N GLU A 109 1.85 5.81 13.94
CA GLU A 109 2.75 6.64 13.14
C GLU A 109 4.19 6.13 13.24
N GLY A 110 4.87 6.01 12.11
CA GLY A 110 6.24 5.52 12.10
C GLY A 110 6.76 5.22 10.70
N PHE A 111 7.89 4.53 10.62
CA PHE A 111 8.39 4.00 9.37
C PHE A 111 9.16 2.70 9.56
N SER A 112 9.28 1.95 8.48
CA SER A 112 10.13 0.76 8.36
C SER A 112 10.95 0.89 7.08
N LEU A 113 12.25 0.69 7.17
CA LEU A 113 13.14 0.60 6.02
C LEU A 113 13.72 -0.81 5.92
N SER A 114 13.29 -1.55 4.91
CA SER A 114 13.83 -2.86 4.56
C SER A 114 14.94 -2.74 3.53
N ILE A 115 16.15 -3.22 3.87
CA ILE A 115 17.31 -3.27 2.97
C ILE A 115 17.96 -4.65 3.01
N ASN A 116 18.70 -5.02 1.98
CA ASN A 116 19.44 -6.28 1.96
C ASN A 116 20.73 -6.19 2.80
N GLY A 117 20.93 -7.12 3.72
CA GLY A 117 22.11 -7.23 4.58
C GLY A 117 22.63 -8.66 4.66
N LYS A 118 23.88 -8.83 5.13
CA LYS A 118 24.44 -10.16 5.40
C LYS A 118 23.67 -10.82 6.55
N GLU A 119 23.22 -12.05 6.35
CA GLU A 119 22.67 -12.85 7.44
C GLU A 119 23.74 -13.16 8.50
N VAL A 120 23.30 -13.23 9.75
CA VAL A 120 24.16 -13.63 10.86
C VAL A 120 24.39 -15.14 10.76
N GLY A 121 25.65 -15.53 10.56
CA GLY A 121 26.04 -16.92 10.46
C GLY A 121 27.39 -17.12 9.78
N GLU A 122 27.83 -18.37 9.72
CA GLU A 122 29.09 -18.76 9.10
C GLU A 122 29.02 -18.75 7.57
N LYS A 123 27.84 -19.04 7.02
CA LYS A 123 27.60 -19.02 5.57
C LYS A 123 27.38 -17.60 5.08
N PHE A 124 27.86 -17.32 3.87
CA PHE A 124 27.57 -16.06 3.21
C PHE A 124 26.19 -16.15 2.54
N SER A 125 25.20 -15.51 3.15
CA SER A 125 23.85 -15.33 2.62
C SER A 125 23.38 -13.90 2.87
N ILE A 126 22.51 -13.41 1.99
CA ILE A 126 21.95 -12.06 2.05
C ILE A 126 20.45 -12.19 2.23
N ALA A 127 19.90 -11.45 3.20
CA ALA A 127 18.48 -11.38 3.44
C ALA A 127 18.06 -9.93 3.76
N PRO A 128 16.77 -9.60 3.58
CA PRO A 128 16.24 -8.32 4.03
C PRO A 128 16.38 -8.17 5.55
N ILE A 129 16.95 -7.05 5.98
CA ILE A 129 16.98 -6.56 7.36
C ILE A 129 16.08 -5.32 7.45
N SER A 130 15.42 -5.14 8.59
CA SER A 130 14.48 -4.05 8.83
C SER A 130 15.02 -3.04 9.84
N PHE A 131 14.84 -1.76 9.55
CA PHE A 131 15.06 -0.65 10.48
C PHE A 131 13.72 0.02 10.75
N ASP A 132 13.22 -0.15 11.98
CA ASP A 132 11.88 0.27 12.36
C ASP A 132 11.93 1.43 13.36
N TYR A 133 11.03 2.38 13.19
CA TYR A 133 10.75 3.45 14.13
C TYR A 133 9.24 3.60 14.27
N GLU A 134 8.75 3.66 15.50
CA GLU A 134 7.35 3.91 15.84
C GLU A 134 7.28 5.08 16.80
N THR A 135 6.29 5.94 16.60
CA THR A 135 6.02 7.06 17.50
C THR A 135 5.35 6.51 18.75
N ASP A 136 5.95 6.76 19.92
CA ASP A 136 5.33 6.42 21.18
C ASP A 136 4.15 7.38 21.44
N ALA A 137 2.97 6.84 21.77
CA ALA A 137 1.77 7.62 22.10
C ALA A 137 1.97 8.60 23.27
N THR A 138 3.05 8.45 24.05
CA THR A 138 3.46 9.39 25.11
C THR A 138 4.16 10.65 24.59
N ALA A 139 4.69 10.65 23.36
CA ALA A 139 5.41 11.80 22.78
C ALA A 139 4.46 12.92 22.30
N THR A 140 3.22 12.59 21.96
CA THR A 140 2.21 13.57 21.49
C THR A 140 1.60 14.42 22.61
N GLY A 141 1.75 14.01 23.87
CA GLY A 141 1.30 14.80 25.04
C GLY A 141 2.27 15.91 25.45
N ALA A 142 3.46 15.96 24.84
CA ALA A 142 4.52 16.94 25.12
C ALA A 142 4.92 17.76 23.88
N SER A 143 4.07 17.77 22.85
CA SER A 143 4.22 18.73 21.76
C SER A 143 3.67 20.10 22.23
N PRO A 144 4.44 21.19 22.16
CA PRO A 144 3.99 22.52 22.58
C PRO A 144 2.82 23.05 21.75
#